data_AF-A0A524MSF1-F1
#
_entry.id   AF-A0A524MSF1-F1
#
_cell.length_a   1.000
_cell.length_b   1.000
_cell.length_c   1.000
_cell.angle_alpha   90.00
_cell.angle_beta   90.00
_cell.angle_gamma   90.00
#
_symmetry.space_group_name_H-M   'P 1'
#
loop_
_entity.id
_entity.type
_entity.pdbx_description
1 polymer ?
#
loop_
_entity_poly.entity_id
_entity_poly.type
_entity_poly.pdbx_seq_one_letter_code
_entity_poly.pdbx_strand_id
1 'polypeptide(L)' 'MTVRAADDLIDTSSVIVCCGSGGVGKPTTAAVIGLEAARRGRRAVVVTIDPARRLAD' A
#
# COMPACT_ATOMS: atom_id res chain seq x y z
N MET A 1 -14.70 3.76 14.81
CA MET A 1 -13.76 3.54 13.69
C MET A 1 -13.55 4.88 13.01
N THR A 2 -12.37 5.48 13.14
CA THR A 2 -12.10 6.83 12.60
C THR A 2 -11.45 6.70 11.24
N VAL A 3 -11.97 7.40 10.25
CA VAL A 3 -11.38 7.46 8.90
C VAL A 3 -10.23 8.48 8.95
N ARG A 4 -9.02 8.04 8.59
CA ARG A 4 -7.84 8.90 8.42
C ARG A 4 -7.52 9.05 6.94
N ALA A 5 -6.98 10.19 6.56
CA ALA A 5 -6.49 10.39 5.19
C ALA A 5 -5.32 9.43 4.89
N ALA A 6 -5.17 9.02 3.63
CA ALA A 6 -4.09 8.13 3.22
C ALA A 6 -2.71 8.74 3.52
N ASP A 7 -2.55 10.04 3.31
CA ASP A 7 -1.29 10.76 3.58
C ASP A 7 -0.87 10.65 5.05
N ASP A 8 -1.81 10.83 5.97
CA ASP A 8 -1.57 10.74 7.40
C ASP A 8 -1.20 9.30 7.81
N LEU A 9 -1.83 8.29 7.20
CA LEU A 9 -1.45 6.90 7.41
C LEU A 9 -0.04 6.62 6.88
N ILE A 10 0.30 7.13 5.69
CA ILE A 10 1.63 6.98 5.06
C ILE A 10 2.72 7.64 5.91
N ASP A 11 2.43 8.74 6.62
CA ASP A 11 3.41 9.47 7.42
C ASP A 11 3.55 8.92 8.84
N THR A 12 2.50 8.32 9.40
CA THR A 12 2.50 7.92 10.82
C THR A 12 2.57 6.42 11.06
N SER A 13 2.21 5.58 10.09
CA SER A 13 2.10 4.14 10.30
C SER A 13 3.40 3.40 9.96
N SER A 14 3.77 2.38 10.75
CA SER A 14 4.89 1.47 10.43
C SER A 14 4.45 0.30 9.54
N VAL A 15 3.17 -0.07 9.60
CA VAL A 15 2.55 -1.15 8.83
C VAL A 15 1.19 -0.69 8.32
N ILE A 16 0.93 -0.91 7.03
CA ILE A 16 -0.36 -0.64 6.39
C ILE A 16 -0.81 -1.93 5.71
N VAL A 17 -2.02 -2.39 6.03
CA VAL A 17 -2.61 -3.61 5.45
C VAL A 17 -3.78 -3.21 4.56
N CYS A 18 -3.68 -3.52 3.27
CA CYS A 18 -4.78 -3.32 2.32
C CYS A 18 -5.70 -4.55 2.31
N CYS A 19 -6.89 -4.43 2.88
CA CYS A 19 -7.90 -5.50 2.97
C CYS A 19 -9.17 -5.16 2.17
N GLY A 20 -9.92 -6.19 1.76
CA GLY A 20 -11.12 -6.06 0.93
C GLY A 20 -11.39 -7.30 0.07
N SER A 21 -12.55 -7.35 -0.58
CA SER A 21 -12.98 -8.47 -1.45
C SER A 21 -12.05 -8.71 -2.65
N GLY A 22 -12.24 -9.83 -3.35
CA GLY A 22 -11.46 -10.15 -4.56
C GLY A 22 -11.64 -9.11 -5.67
N GLY A 23 -10.58 -8.80 -6.42
CA GLY A 23 -10.66 -7.91 -7.59
C GLY A 23 -10.73 -6.40 -7.31
N VAL A 24 -10.80 -5.94 -6.05
CA VAL A 24 -10.94 -4.50 -5.71
C VAL A 24 -9.66 -3.66 -5.82
N GLY A 25 -8.56 -4.23 -6.33
CA GLY A 25 -7.31 -3.50 -6.56
C GLY A 25 -6.33 -3.41 -5.37
N LYS A 26 -6.48 -4.23 -4.32
CA LYS A 26 -5.60 -4.19 -3.13
C LYS A 26 -4.09 -4.21 -3.45
N PRO A 27 -3.57 -5.08 -4.35
CA PRO A 27 -2.14 -5.08 -4.68
C PRO A 27 -1.69 -3.76 -5.29
N THR A 28 -2.52 -3.17 -6.16
CA THR A 28 -2.27 -1.88 -6.79
C THR A 28 -2.28 -0.75 -5.75
N THR A 29 -3.27 -0.73 -4.85
CA THR A 29 -3.32 0.24 -3.74
C THR A 29 -2.09 0.13 -2.84
N ALA A 30 -1.67 -1.09 -2.48
CA ALA A 30 -0.48 -1.32 -1.67
C ALA A 30 0.80 -0.83 -2.38
N ALA A 31 0.91 -1.04 -3.70
CA ALA A 31 2.03 -0.55 -4.51
C ALA A 31 2.09 0.99 -4.53
N VAL A 32 0.96 1.67 -4.73
CA VAL A 32 0.89 3.15 -4.71
C VAL A 32 1.26 3.69 -3.34
N ILE A 33 0.74 3.10 -2.26
CA ILE A 33 1.08 3.50 -0.88
C ILE A 33 2.59 3.34 -0.62
N GLY A 34 3.17 2.21 -1.04
CA GLY A 34 4.61 1.96 -0.90
C GLY A 34 5.47 2.94 -1.71
N LEU A 35 5.07 3.25 -2.94
CA LEU A 35 5.73 4.23 -3.80
C LEU A 35 5.68 5.63 -3.20
N GLU A 36 4.52 6.06 -2.69
CA GLU A 36 4.38 7.37 -2.05
C GLU A 36 5.15 7.46 -0.73
N ALA A 37 5.17 6.39 0.08
CA ALA A 37 6.03 6.34 1.26
C ALA A 37 7.52 6.49 0.89
N ALA A 38 7.97 5.80 -0.17
CA ALA A 38 9.34 5.92 -0.67
C ALA A 38 9.66 7.32 -1.20
N ARG A 39 8.73 7.96 -1.93
CA ARG A 39 8.86 9.36 -2.39
C ARG A 39 9.01 10.35 -1.24
N ARG A 40 8.40 10.06 -0.08
CA ARG A 40 8.54 10.84 1.16
C ARG A 40 9.80 10.49 1.96
N GLY A 41 10.72 9.71 1.39
CA GLY A 41 11.99 9.35 2.02
C GLY A 41 11.90 8.20 3.03
N ARG A 42 10.76 7.50 3.12
CA ARG A 42 10.63 6.33 3.98
C ARG A 42 11.22 5.09 3.31
N ARG A 43 11.91 4.24 4.08
CA ARG A 43 12.25 2.90 3.62
C ARG A 43 10.99 2.03 3.67
N ALA A 44 10.41 1.77 2.50
CA ALA A 44 9.18 1.01 2.37
C ALA A 44 9.43 -0.32 1.64
N VAL A 45 8.69 -1.35 2.02
CA VAL A 45 8.60 -2.63 1.31
C VAL A 45 7.12 -2.96 1.12
N VAL A 46 6.76 -3.41 -0.08
CA VAL A 46 5.42 -3.90 -0.40
C VAL A 46 5.47 -5.41 -0.47
N VAL A 47 4.62 -6.08 0.31
CA VAL A 47 4.52 -7.54 0.33
C VAL A 47 3.16 -7.93 -0.23
N THR A 48 3.15 -8.64 -1.36
CA THR A 48 1.92 -9.15 -2.00
C THR A 48 1.87 -10.67 -1.87
N ILE A 49 0.70 -11.23 -1.56
CA ILE A 49 0.54 -12.70 -1.43
C ILE A 49 0.39 -13.40 -2.79
N ASP A 50 -0.03 -12.66 -3.80
CA ASP A 50 -0.15 -13.07 -5.20
C ASP A 50 0.20 -11.82 -6.01
N PRO A 51 1.40 -11.73 -6.61
CA PRO A 51 1.66 -10.69 -7.56
C PRO A 51 0.90 -11.02 -8.85
N ALA A 52 -0.09 -10.20 -9.17
CA ALA A 52 -0.59 -10.13 -10.54
C ALA A 52 0.62 -9.96 -11.47
N ARG A 53 0.85 -10.88 -12.43
CA ARG A 53 2.09 -10.93 -13.24
C ARG A 53 2.53 -9.55 -13.75
N ARG A 54 1.58 -8.74 -14.22
CA ARG A 54 1.80 -7.39 -14.76
C ARG A 54 2.26 -6.32 -13.75
N LEU A 55 2.13 -6.58 -12.45
CA LEU A 55 2.58 -5.65 -11.40
C LEU A 55 3.99 -5.98 -10.92
N ALA A 56 4.44 -7.22 -11.11
CA ALA A 56 5.79 -7.65 -10.76
C ALA A 56 6.81 -7.41 -11.88
N ASP A 57 6.34 -7.27 -13.12
CA ASP A 57 7.12 -6.87 -14.30
C ASP A 57 7.23 -5.34 -14.41
#